data_AF-A0A9P0IPQ6-F1
#
_entry.id   AF-A0A9P0IPQ6-F1
#
_cell.length_a   1.000
_cell.length_b   1.000
_cell.length_c   1.000
_cell.angle_alpha   90.00
_cell.angle_beta   90.00
_cell.angle_gamma   90.00
#
_symmetry.space_group_name_H-M   'P 1'
#
loop_
_entity.id
_entity.type
_entity.pdbx_description
1 polymer ?
#
loop_
_entity_poly.entity_id
_entity_poly.type
_entity_poly.pdbx_seq_one_letter_code
_entity_poly.pdbx_strand_id
1 'polypeptide(L)'
;MENANSNVTDVNMDFDASQLASVKEIFKSYNKLTELCFMDCATDFTIGDLKSDEVRCAENCTSKFLKASERMTQRFQEYQLIMNEHVITAQQNANA
;
A
#
# COMPACT_ATOMS: atom_id res chain seq x y z
N MET A 1 -4.64 18.89 -45.78
CA MET A 1 -4.71 17.48 -45.35
C MET A 1 -4.73 17.51 -43.84
N GLU A 2 -5.73 16.83 -43.27
CA GLU A 2 -6.41 17.15 -42.01
C GLU A 2 -5.54 17.31 -40.75
N ASN A 3 -6.01 18.29 -39.97
CA ASN A 3 -5.81 18.51 -38.55
C ASN A 3 -6.91 17.74 -37.80
N ALA A 4 -6.56 16.92 -36.81
CA ALA A 4 -7.48 16.47 -35.77
C ALA A 4 -6.71 16.00 -34.52
N ASN A 5 -6.67 16.90 -33.54
CA ASN A 5 -6.80 16.58 -32.12
C ASN A 5 -7.67 15.32 -31.89
N SER A 6 -7.13 14.34 -31.17
CA SER A 6 -7.95 13.45 -30.35
C SER A 6 -7.16 13.03 -29.10
N ASN A 7 -7.23 13.89 -28.09
CA ASN A 7 -7.77 13.51 -26.79
C ASN A 7 -7.13 12.28 -26.11
N VAL A 8 -5.89 12.41 -25.62
CA VAL A 8 -5.70 11.94 -24.24
C VAL A 8 -6.48 12.96 -23.43
N THR A 9 -7.73 12.62 -23.14
CA THR A 9 -8.56 13.41 -22.22
C THR A 9 -7.67 13.81 -21.08
N ASP A 10 -7.52 15.13 -20.90
CA ASP A 10 -7.38 15.72 -19.59
C ASP A 10 -8.35 14.97 -18.68
N VAL A 11 -7.85 13.90 -18.04
CA VAL A 11 -8.46 13.46 -16.80
C VAL A 11 -7.99 14.56 -15.86
N ASN A 12 -8.77 15.65 -15.85
CA ASN A 12 -8.91 16.49 -14.69
C ASN A 12 -9.40 15.57 -13.58
N MET A 13 -8.49 14.74 -13.05
CA MET A 13 -8.55 14.27 -11.70
C MET A 13 -8.31 15.54 -10.92
N ASP A 14 -9.38 16.23 -10.54
CA ASP A 14 -9.36 17.19 -9.44
C ASP A 14 -8.99 16.38 -8.20
N PHE A 15 -7.70 16.10 -8.10
CA PHE A 15 -7.13 15.29 -7.06
C PHE A 15 -6.99 16.22 -5.89
N ASP A 16 -8.01 16.18 -5.04
CA ASP A 16 -7.94 16.85 -3.76
C ASP A 16 -6.63 16.45 -3.05
N ALA A 17 -6.00 17.39 -2.35
CA ALA A 17 -4.65 17.20 -1.81
C ALA A 17 -4.55 15.94 -0.92
N SER A 18 -5.67 15.56 -0.28
CA SER A 18 -5.87 14.34 0.49
C SER A 18 -5.75 13.05 -0.36
N GLN A 19 -6.29 13.07 -1.56
CA GLN A 19 -6.18 11.97 -2.50
C GLN A 19 -4.73 11.89 -3.04
N LEU A 20 -4.09 13.04 -3.30
CA LEU A 20 -2.69 13.11 -3.76
C LEU A 20 -1.72 12.47 -2.79
N ALA A 21 -1.90 12.77 -1.51
CA ALA A 21 -1.14 12.12 -0.45
C ALA A 21 -1.37 10.59 -0.46
N SER A 22 -2.61 10.14 -0.64
CA SER A 22 -2.95 8.72 -0.63
C SER A 22 -2.29 7.93 -1.77
N VAL A 23 -2.27 8.48 -3.00
CA VAL A 23 -1.57 7.84 -4.14
C VAL A 23 -0.07 7.82 -3.94
N LYS A 24 0.51 8.90 -3.38
CA LYS A 24 1.93 8.94 -3.05
C LYS A 24 2.31 7.83 -2.07
N GLU A 25 1.49 7.60 -1.04
CA GLU A 25 1.72 6.51 -0.08
C GLU A 25 1.54 5.13 -0.72
N ILE A 26 0.61 4.96 -1.67
CA ILE A 26 0.48 3.70 -2.44
C ILE A 26 1.76 3.42 -3.22
N PHE A 27 2.32 4.40 -3.93
CA PHE A 27 3.58 4.21 -4.67
C PHE A 27 4.76 3.90 -3.76
N LYS A 28 4.81 4.53 -2.59
CA LYS A 28 5.83 4.23 -1.58
C LYS A 28 5.71 2.80 -1.06
N SER A 29 4.49 2.34 -0.80
CA SER A 29 4.20 0.96 -0.39
C SER A 29 4.55 -0.04 -1.50
N TYR A 30 4.24 0.29 -2.75
CA TYR A 30 4.61 -0.52 -3.92
C TYR A 30 6.12 -0.71 -4.00
N ASN A 31 6.91 0.37 -3.91
CA ASN A 31 8.37 0.28 -3.92
C ASN A 31 8.90 -0.59 -2.77
N LYS A 32 8.27 -0.48 -1.58
CA LYS A 32 8.68 -1.31 -0.44
C LYS A 32 8.37 -2.79 -0.67
N LEU A 33 7.19 -3.09 -1.20
CA LEU A 33 6.79 -4.44 -1.57
C LEU A 33 7.74 -5.04 -2.61
N THR A 34 8.08 -4.28 -3.67
CA THR A 34 8.99 -4.77 -4.71
C THR A 34 10.38 -5.05 -4.17
N GLU A 35 10.92 -4.18 -3.30
CA GLU A 35 12.22 -4.40 -2.65
C GLU A 35 12.19 -5.67 -1.80
N LEU A 36 11.15 -5.83 -0.96
CA LEU A 36 11.03 -6.96 -0.06
C LEU A 36 10.93 -8.29 -0.81
N CYS A 37 10.03 -8.37 -1.80
CA CYS A 37 9.88 -9.61 -2.57
C CYS A 37 11.08 -9.89 -3.47
N PHE A 38 11.78 -8.87 -3.97
CA PHE A 38 13.02 -9.08 -4.69
C PHE A 38 14.10 -9.70 -3.79
N MET A 39 14.32 -9.13 -2.60
CA MET A 39 15.32 -9.62 -1.66
C MET A 39 15.02 -11.04 -1.15
N ASP A 40 13.74 -11.38 -0.98
CA ASP A 40 13.34 -12.70 -0.48
C ASP A 40 13.27 -13.78 -1.56
N CYS A 41 12.96 -13.42 -2.82
CA CYS A 41 12.64 -14.39 -3.87
C CYS A 41 13.62 -14.44 -5.04
N ALA A 42 14.37 -13.37 -5.33
CA ALA A 42 15.40 -13.40 -6.39
C ALA A 42 16.69 -13.96 -5.79
N THR A 43 16.88 -15.27 -5.94
CA THR A 43 17.95 -16.03 -5.28
C THR A 43 18.99 -16.56 -6.26
N ASP A 44 18.63 -16.71 -7.53
CA ASP A 44 19.48 -17.29 -8.55
C ASP A 44 19.71 -16.33 -9.71
N PHE A 45 20.98 -15.98 -9.94
CA PHE A 45 21.42 -15.04 -10.98
C PHE A 45 22.21 -15.75 -12.09
N THR A 46 22.06 -17.07 -12.24
CA THR A 46 22.77 -17.86 -13.26
C THR A 46 22.15 -17.75 -14.66
N ILE A 47 20.89 -17.33 -14.75
CA ILE A 47 20.13 -17.16 -16.00
C ILE A 47 19.48 -15.77 -16.03
N GLY A 48 19.19 -15.25 -17.22
CA GLY A 48 18.56 -13.94 -17.39
C GLY A 48 17.06 -13.91 -17.07
N ASP A 49 16.44 -15.09 -16.99
CA ASP A 49 15.00 -15.26 -16.72
C ASP A 49 14.77 -15.76 -15.28
N LEU A 50 13.63 -15.41 -14.68
CA LEU A 50 13.28 -15.95 -13.36
C LEU A 50 12.94 -17.44 -13.44
N LYS A 51 13.41 -18.21 -12.45
CA LYS A 51 13.00 -19.61 -12.31
C LYS A 51 11.55 -19.72 -11.84
N SER A 52 10.89 -20.84 -12.17
CA SER A 52 9.50 -21.10 -11.77
C SER A 52 9.28 -21.00 -10.25
N ASP A 53 10.27 -21.41 -9.45
CA ASP A 53 10.21 -21.28 -7.99
C ASP A 53 10.28 -19.84 -7.51
N GLU A 54 11.07 -18.98 -8.17
CA GLU A 54 11.20 -17.56 -7.84
C GLU A 54 9.93 -16.80 -8.22
N VAL A 55 9.33 -17.12 -9.37
CA VAL A 55 8.03 -16.59 -9.79
C VAL A 55 6.95 -16.94 -8.77
N ARG A 56 6.87 -18.22 -8.39
CA ARG A 56 5.92 -18.69 -7.35
C ARG A 56 6.20 -18.04 -6.00
N CYS A 57 7.46 -17.80 -5.64
CA CYS A 57 7.83 -17.09 -4.43
C CYS A 57 7.32 -15.65 -4.47
N ALA A 58 7.55 -14.92 -5.57
CA ALA A 58 7.14 -13.52 -5.72
C ALA A 58 5.61 -13.36 -5.62
N GLU A 59 4.84 -14.21 -6.29
CA GLU A 59 3.37 -14.21 -6.20
C GLU A 59 2.87 -14.43 -4.76
N ASN A 60 3.47 -15.41 -4.06
CA ASN A 60 3.14 -15.69 -2.67
C ASN A 60 3.56 -14.56 -1.74
N CYS A 61 4.74 -13.96 -1.97
CA CYS A 61 5.24 -12.82 -1.22
C CYS A 61 4.28 -11.64 -1.32
N THR A 62 3.87 -11.27 -2.52
CA THR A 62 2.88 -10.20 -2.75
C THR A 62 1.55 -10.51 -2.07
N SER A 63 1.00 -11.71 -2.26
CA SER A 63 -0.26 -12.10 -1.62
C SER A 63 -0.19 -12.04 -0.09
N LYS A 64 0.93 -12.50 0.49
CA LYS A 64 1.16 -12.47 1.94
C LYS A 64 1.29 -11.03 2.45
N PHE A 65 2.05 -10.18 1.75
CA PHE A 65 2.24 -8.79 2.14
C PHE A 65 0.93 -8.01 2.18
N LEU A 66 0.08 -8.16 1.16
CA LEU A 66 -1.21 -7.48 1.09
C LEU A 66 -2.15 -7.95 2.21
N LYS A 67 -2.28 -9.26 2.41
CA LYS A 67 -3.10 -9.83 3.50
C LYS A 67 -2.58 -9.43 4.88
N ALA A 68 -1.27 -9.38 5.05
CA ALA A 68 -0.66 -8.93 6.30
C ALA A 68 -0.94 -7.45 6.54
N SER A 69 -0.80 -6.61 5.52
CA SER A 69 -1.06 -5.18 5.59
C SER A 69 -2.51 -4.90 5.99
N GLU A 70 -3.48 -5.57 5.36
CA GLU A 70 -4.90 -5.46 5.71
C GLU A 70 -5.16 -5.88 7.16
N ARG A 71 -4.63 -7.03 7.59
CA ARG A 71 -4.78 -7.52 8.97
C ARG A 71 -4.15 -6.56 9.99
N MET A 72 -2.97 -6.01 9.68
CA MET A 72 -2.30 -5.02 10.53
C MET A 72 -3.15 -3.77 10.68
N THR A 73 -3.72 -3.26 9.58
CA THR A 73 -4.63 -2.11 9.62
C THR A 73 -5.87 -2.40 10.46
N GLN A 74 -6.49 -3.58 10.34
CA GLN A 74 -7.65 -3.95 11.14
C GLN A 74 -7.33 -3.91 12.64
N ARG A 75 -6.23 -4.52 13.07
CA ARG A 75 -5.83 -4.53 14.49
C ARG A 75 -5.42 -3.15 14.99
N PHE A 76 -4.78 -2.35 14.13
CA PHE A 76 -4.46 -0.96 14.46
C PHE A 76 -5.74 -0.15 14.72
N GLN A 77 -6.76 -0.28 13.87
CA GLN A 77 -8.04 0.41 14.05
C GLN A 77 -8.76 -0.03 15.33
N GLU A 78 -8.80 -1.33 15.63
CA GLU A 78 -9.34 -1.86 16.89
C GLU A 78 -8.65 -1.22 18.10
N TYR A 79 -7.33 -1.12 18.07
CA TYR A 79 -6.55 -0.51 19.15
C TYR A 79 -6.80 1.01 19.27
N GLN A 80 -6.90 1.73 18.15
CA GLN A 80 -7.20 3.17 18.18
C GLN A 80 -8.56 3.46 18.84
N LEU A 81 -9.57 2.62 18.62
CA LEU A 81 -10.88 2.76 19.26
C LEU A 81 -10.80 2.59 20.79
N ILE A 82 -10.12 1.55 21.24
CA ILE A 82 -9.91 1.28 22.68
C ILE A 82 -9.16 2.43 23.35
N MET A 83 -8.09 2.91 22.72
CA MET A 83 -7.30 4.04 23.23
C MET A 83 -8.13 5.31 23.33
N ASN A 84 -8.95 5.62 22.33
CA ASN A 84 -9.82 6.79 22.36
C ASN A 84 -10.85 6.71 23.49
N GLU A 85 -11.43 5.53 23.77
CA GLU A 85 -12.34 5.32 24.90
C GLU A 85 -11.65 5.57 26.25
N HIS A 86 -10.43 5.07 26.43
CA HIS A 86 -9.64 5.33 27.64
C HIS A 86 -9.28 6.81 27.80
N VAL A 87 -8.98 7.51 26.71
CA VAL A 87 -8.71 8.96 26.76
C VAL A 87 -9.97 9.74 27.15
N ILE A 88 -11.14 9.39 26.60
CA ILE A 88 -12.41 10.06 26.93
C ILE A 88 -12.79 9.85 28.40
N THR A 89 -12.69 8.62 28.90
CA THR A 89 -13.02 8.30 30.30
C THR A 89 -12.05 8.97 31.28
N ALA A 90 -10.75 9.03 30.96
CA ALA A 90 -9.78 9.79 31.74
C ALA A 90 -10.08 11.30 31.76
N GLN A 91 -10.52 11.87 30.63
CA GLN A 91 -10.88 13.28 30.54
C GLN A 91 -12.16 13.61 31.32
N GLN A 92 -13.15 12.70 31.34
CA GLN A 92 -14.39 12.87 32.11
C GLN A 92 -14.13 12.88 33.61
N ASN A 93 -13.24 12.01 34.11
CA ASN A 93 -12.85 11.97 35.52
C ASN A 93 -12.00 13.17 35.94
N ALA A 94 -11.30 13.83 35.00
CA ALA A 94 -10.52 15.04 35.27
C ALA A 94 -11.38 16.32 35.34
N ASN A 95 -12.61 16.28 34.82
CA ASN A 95 -13.54 17.41 34.76
C ASN A 95 -14.66 17.33 35.84
N ALA A 96 -14.63 16.30 36.70
CA ALA A 96 -15.53 16.11 37.84
C ALA A 96 -14.79 16.38 39.16
#